data_AF-A0A837HZ06-F1
#
_entry.id   AF-A0A837HZ06-F1
#
_cell.length_a   1.000
_cell.length_b   1.000
_cell.length_c   1.000
_cell.angle_alpha   90.00
_cell.angle_beta   90.00
_cell.angle_gamma   90.00
#
_symmetry.space_group_name_H-M   'P 1'
#
loop_
_entity.id
_entity.type
_entity.pdbx_description
1 polymer ?
#
loop_
_entity_poly.entity_id
_entity_poly.type
_entity_poly.pdbx_seq_one_letter_code
_entity_poly.pdbx_strand_id
1 'polypeptide(L)'
;MEKIKRLWAHKIVRMFVWALLILLGLYLVLVAFRVVHFFNLDKTNAQVEKIHNTKLTLNDVMRTNLPPEPVDADETVAGIDANQNGIRDDVELAIFKEYPNSAKTRAVLLQYALVLQMQMTLPVVNKETVTATAEDRSKALNCVWSITSRENMERFLEITEKNENFVKELQLNTEQRKKYRETFYEYLGSYTASHKGCDIDLSTLSN
;
A
#
# COMPACT_ATOMS: atom_id res chain seq x y z
N MET A 1 -45.36 -34.43 51.03
CA MET A 1 -44.84 -34.59 49.65
C MET A 1 -44.72 -33.27 48.88
N GLU A 2 -45.59 -32.27 49.07
CA GLU A 2 -45.52 -30.98 48.35
C GLU A 2 -44.24 -30.15 48.60
N LYS A 3 -43.76 -30.07 49.85
CA LYS A 3 -42.55 -29.30 50.18
C LYS A 3 -41.29 -29.81 49.45
N ILE A 4 -41.19 -31.12 49.26
CA ILE A 4 -40.06 -31.76 48.53
C ILE A 4 -40.14 -31.44 47.04
N LYS A 5 -41.35 -31.49 46.44
CA LYS A 5 -41.56 -31.10 45.03
C LYS A 5 -41.22 -29.63 44.78
N ARG A 6 -41.55 -28.73 45.71
CA ARG A 6 -41.24 -27.29 45.61
C ARG A 6 -39.75 -26.99 45.68
N LEU A 7 -39.01 -27.67 46.58
CA LEU A 7 -37.56 -27.55 46.70
C LEU A 7 -36.82 -28.09 45.47
N TRP A 8 -37.30 -29.18 44.89
CA TRP A 8 -36.76 -29.74 43.64
C TRP A 8 -37.02 -28.83 42.43
N ALA A 9 -38.25 -28.29 42.30
CA ALA A 9 -38.60 -27.35 41.25
C ALA A 9 -37.73 -26.07 41.31
N HIS A 10 -37.47 -25.53 42.50
CA HIS A 10 -36.63 -24.35 42.67
C HIS A 10 -35.17 -24.59 42.25
N LYS A 11 -34.60 -25.76 42.59
CA LYS A 11 -33.25 -26.15 42.15
C LYS A 11 -33.14 -26.29 40.63
N ILE A 12 -34.15 -26.90 39.99
CA ILE A 12 -34.21 -27.06 38.54
C ILE A 12 -34.29 -25.70 37.84
N VAL A 13 -35.21 -24.82 38.28
CA VAL A 13 -35.34 -23.46 37.73
C VAL A 13 -34.02 -22.68 37.86
N ARG A 14 -33.36 -22.77 39.01
CA ARG A 14 -32.06 -22.12 39.22
C ARG A 14 -30.99 -22.64 38.25
N MET A 15 -30.95 -23.95 37.98
CA MET A 15 -30.04 -24.55 37.01
C MET A 15 -30.30 -24.05 35.58
N PHE A 16 -31.55 -23.97 35.16
CA PHE A 16 -31.93 -23.42 33.85
C PHE A 16 -31.57 -21.93 33.73
N VAL A 17 -31.79 -21.13 34.78
CA VAL A 17 -31.39 -19.72 34.81
C VAL A 17 -29.87 -19.58 34.64
N TRP A 18 -29.06 -20.38 35.34
CA TRP A 18 -27.61 -20.39 35.16
C TRP A 18 -27.19 -20.82 33.76
N ALA A 19 -27.82 -21.86 33.21
CA ALA A 19 -27.55 -22.30 31.84
C ALA A 19 -27.86 -21.19 30.82
N LEU A 20 -28.99 -20.48 31.00
CA LEU A 20 -29.37 -19.37 30.13
C LEU A 20 -28.43 -18.17 30.27
N LEU A 21 -27.97 -17.84 31.48
CA LEU A 21 -26.96 -16.80 31.72
C LEU A 21 -25.62 -17.16 31.08
N ILE A 22 -25.19 -18.43 31.16
CA ILE A 22 -23.97 -18.91 30.49
C ILE A 22 -24.11 -18.78 28.97
N LEU A 23 -25.24 -19.21 28.40
CA LEU A 23 -25.49 -19.08 26.96
C LEU A 23 -25.53 -17.63 26.51
N LEU A 24 -26.15 -16.73 27.29
CA LEU A 24 -26.14 -15.29 27.02
C LEU A 24 -24.72 -14.72 27.08
N GLY A 25 -23.93 -15.11 28.09
CA GLY A 25 -22.53 -14.72 28.20
C GLY A 25 -21.69 -15.16 27.00
N LEU A 26 -21.82 -16.42 26.58
CA LEU A 26 -21.14 -16.95 25.39
C LEU A 26 -21.57 -16.22 24.11
N TYR A 27 -22.86 -15.93 23.97
CA TYR A 27 -23.37 -15.16 22.85
C TYR A 27 -22.78 -13.75 22.80
N LEU A 28 -22.73 -13.04 23.93
CA LEU A 28 -22.12 -11.70 24.01
C LEU A 28 -20.63 -11.73 23.66
N VAL A 29 -19.88 -12.74 24.11
CA VAL A 29 -18.46 -12.93 23.74
C VAL A 29 -18.31 -13.16 22.23
N LEU A 30 -19.15 -14.01 21.65
CA LEU A 30 -19.14 -14.26 20.20
C LEU A 30 -19.46 -12.99 19.42
N VAL A 31 -20.47 -12.23 19.84
CA VAL A 31 -20.81 -10.94 19.21
C VAL A 31 -19.65 -9.96 19.31
N ALA A 32 -19.03 -9.81 20.49
CA ALA A 32 -17.88 -8.92 20.67
C ALA A 32 -16.70 -9.32 19.77
N PHE A 33 -16.36 -10.61 19.72
CA PHE A 33 -15.32 -11.13 18.82
C PHE A 33 -15.65 -10.84 17.34
N ARG A 34 -16.90 -11.09 16.94
CA ARG A 34 -17.38 -10.84 15.59
C ARG A 34 -17.27 -9.36 15.22
N VAL A 35 -17.69 -8.47 16.11
CA VAL A 35 -17.60 -7.02 15.91
C VAL A 35 -16.14 -6.59 15.68
N VAL A 36 -15.20 -7.02 16.53
CA VAL A 36 -13.76 -6.72 16.36
C VAL A 36 -13.22 -7.25 15.03
N HIS A 37 -13.58 -8.49 14.66
CA HIS A 37 -13.16 -9.08 13.40
C HIS A 37 -13.66 -8.28 12.18
N PHE A 38 -14.94 -7.90 12.13
CA PHE A 38 -15.49 -7.13 11.02
C PHE A 38 -14.89 -5.71 10.95
N PHE A 39 -14.68 -5.04 12.09
CA PHE A 39 -13.99 -3.74 12.09
C PHE A 39 -12.58 -3.82 11.50
N ASN A 40 -11.82 -4.87 11.83
CA ASN A 40 -10.49 -5.07 11.25
C ASN A 40 -10.55 -5.36 9.75
N LEU A 41 -11.55 -6.12 9.30
CA LEU A 41 -11.78 -6.40 7.88
C LEU A 41 -12.11 -5.12 7.10
N ASP A 42 -13.01 -4.28 7.63
CA ASP A 42 -13.39 -3.02 7.00
C ASP A 42 -12.21 -2.06 6.87
N LYS A 43 -11.38 -1.95 7.94
CA LYS A 43 -10.15 -1.15 7.90
C LYS A 43 -9.16 -1.65 6.83
N THR A 44 -9.03 -2.97 6.71
CA THR A 44 -8.17 -3.61 5.70
C THR A 44 -8.66 -3.29 4.31
N ASN A 45 -9.94 -3.52 4.04
CA ASN A 45 -10.56 -3.28 2.74
C ASN A 45 -10.45 -1.81 2.31
N ALA A 46 -10.75 -0.88 3.22
CA ALA A 46 -10.63 0.55 2.95
C ALA A 46 -9.19 0.96 2.62
N GLN A 47 -8.19 0.35 3.27
CA GLN A 47 -6.79 0.63 2.97
C GLN A 47 -6.33 0.01 1.65
N VAL A 48 -6.75 -1.23 1.35
CA VAL A 48 -6.47 -1.88 0.06
C VAL A 48 -7.10 -1.09 -1.09
N GLU A 49 -8.32 -0.62 -0.92
CA GLU A 49 -8.98 0.26 -1.88
C GLU A 49 -8.21 1.58 -2.05
N LYS A 50 -7.76 2.20 -0.96
CA LYS A 50 -6.92 3.40 -1.02
C LYS A 50 -5.61 3.13 -1.78
N ILE A 51 -4.94 2.00 -1.52
CA ILE A 51 -3.70 1.60 -2.20
C ILE A 51 -3.93 1.58 -3.71
N HIS A 52 -4.90 0.80 -4.19
CA HIS A 52 -5.14 0.63 -5.62
C HIS A 52 -5.73 1.88 -6.30
N ASN A 53 -6.33 2.81 -5.55
CA ASN A 53 -6.84 4.08 -6.07
C ASN A 53 -5.79 5.21 -6.04
N THR A 54 -4.69 5.04 -5.31
CA THR A 54 -3.57 5.99 -5.31
C THR A 54 -2.79 5.82 -6.62
N LYS A 55 -3.02 6.71 -7.57
CA LYS A 55 -2.48 6.63 -8.94
C LYS A 55 -1.94 7.96 -9.38
N LEU A 56 -0.97 7.91 -10.29
CA LEU A 56 -0.45 9.09 -10.94
C LEU A 56 -1.53 9.77 -11.80
N THR A 57 -1.55 11.10 -11.82
CA THR A 57 -2.41 11.88 -12.72
C THR A 57 -1.60 12.44 -13.89
N LEU A 58 -2.29 12.84 -14.96
CA LEU A 58 -1.61 13.47 -16.11
C LEU A 58 -0.90 14.78 -15.70
N ASN A 59 -1.45 15.50 -14.71
CA ASN A 59 -0.90 16.77 -14.26
C ASN A 59 0.46 16.61 -13.58
N ASP A 60 0.67 15.49 -12.88
CA ASP A 60 1.94 15.13 -12.24
C ASP A 60 3.04 14.84 -13.28
N VAL A 61 2.67 14.35 -14.47
CA VAL A 61 3.62 14.05 -15.57
C VAL A 61 3.98 15.30 -16.38
N MET A 62 3.02 16.21 -16.52
CA MET A 62 3.08 17.34 -17.46
C MET A 62 3.62 18.64 -16.86
N ARG A 63 4.28 18.60 -15.69
CA ARG A 63 4.82 19.76 -14.95
C ARG A 63 3.78 20.76 -14.44
N THR A 64 2.50 20.44 -14.52
CA THR A 64 1.43 21.36 -14.08
C THR A 64 1.22 21.32 -12.57
N ASN A 65 1.71 20.27 -11.90
CA ASN A 65 1.59 20.07 -10.45
C ASN A 65 2.97 19.92 -9.78
N LEU A 66 4.02 20.56 -10.30
CA LEU A 66 5.38 20.38 -9.76
C LEU A 66 5.51 21.01 -8.37
N PRO A 67 6.12 20.33 -7.38
CA PRO A 67 6.28 20.89 -6.05
C PRO A 67 7.40 21.94 -6.02
N PRO A 68 7.43 22.82 -5.00
CA PRO A 68 8.58 23.70 -4.75
C PRO A 68 9.82 22.88 -4.34
N GLU A 69 11.01 23.47 -4.46
CA GLU A 69 12.22 22.82 -3.95
C GLU A 69 12.14 22.64 -2.42
N PRO A 70 12.33 21.41 -1.90
CA PRO A 70 12.26 21.16 -0.46
C PRO A 70 13.50 21.73 0.24
N VAL A 71 13.29 22.34 1.42
CA VAL A 71 14.39 22.89 2.25
C VAL A 71 15.23 21.78 2.87
N ASP A 72 14.58 20.72 3.36
CA ASP A 72 15.21 19.51 3.88
C ASP A 72 14.33 18.29 3.56
N ALA A 73 14.72 17.51 2.55
CA ALA A 73 13.96 16.34 2.10
C ALA A 73 14.09 15.12 3.03
N ASP A 74 15.08 15.13 3.94
CA ASP A 74 15.46 13.99 4.77
C ASP A 74 15.05 14.14 6.24
N GLU A 75 14.32 15.21 6.59
CA GLU A 75 13.84 15.48 7.96
C GLU A 75 12.99 14.30 8.51
N THR A 76 12.24 13.62 7.64
CA THR A 76 11.45 12.44 8.02
C THR A 76 11.61 11.28 7.04
N VAL A 77 11.22 10.07 7.46
CA VAL A 77 11.17 8.89 6.57
C VAL A 77 10.29 9.15 5.36
N ALA A 78 9.13 9.78 5.57
CA ALA A 78 8.25 10.19 4.50
C ALA A 78 8.87 11.29 3.62
N GLY A 79 9.68 12.17 4.19
CA GLY A 79 10.15 13.38 3.51
C GLY A 79 9.00 14.36 3.24
N ILE A 80 9.25 15.34 2.37
CA ILE A 80 8.28 16.38 2.02
C ILE A 80 7.55 15.97 0.73
N ASP A 81 6.22 16.08 0.75
CA ASP A 81 5.30 15.91 -0.38
C ASP A 81 4.32 17.08 -0.35
N ALA A 82 4.73 18.22 -0.93
CA ALA A 82 4.01 19.49 -0.82
C ALA A 82 2.78 19.55 -1.74
N ASN A 83 2.83 18.86 -2.88
CA ASN A 83 1.73 18.79 -3.86
C ASN A 83 0.74 17.64 -3.58
N GLN A 84 1.01 16.82 -2.56
CA GLN A 84 0.16 15.73 -2.07
C GLN A 84 -0.14 14.67 -3.13
N ASN A 85 0.81 14.43 -4.04
CA ASN A 85 0.66 13.40 -5.08
C ASN A 85 1.16 12.02 -4.61
N GLY A 86 1.72 11.92 -3.40
CA GLY A 86 2.23 10.69 -2.81
C GLY A 86 3.69 10.38 -3.18
N ILE A 87 4.37 11.29 -3.90
CA ILE A 87 5.79 11.20 -4.27
C ILE A 87 6.53 12.27 -3.44
N ARG A 88 7.76 11.97 -3.03
CA ARG A 88 8.56 13.01 -2.36
C ARG A 88 9.01 14.07 -3.36
N ASP A 89 8.96 15.33 -2.94
CA ASP A 89 9.29 16.48 -3.78
C ASP A 89 10.71 16.37 -4.38
N ASP A 90 11.70 15.94 -3.60
CA ASP A 90 13.09 15.79 -4.06
C ASP A 90 13.23 14.73 -5.16
N VAL A 91 12.50 13.63 -5.05
CA VAL A 91 12.50 12.54 -6.02
C VAL A 91 11.79 12.97 -7.29
N GLU A 92 10.63 13.63 -7.17
CA GLU A 92 9.89 14.16 -8.31
C GLU A 92 10.75 15.15 -9.09
N LEU A 93 11.35 16.14 -8.41
CA LEU A 93 12.22 17.14 -9.02
C LEU A 93 13.45 16.51 -9.69
N ALA A 94 14.07 15.49 -9.07
CA ALA A 94 15.19 14.77 -9.66
C ALA A 94 14.79 14.03 -10.96
N ILE A 95 13.62 13.40 -11.01
CA ILE A 95 13.09 12.76 -12.22
C ILE A 95 12.86 13.80 -13.33
N PHE A 96 12.28 14.95 -12.99
CA PHE A 96 12.04 16.04 -13.94
C PHE A 96 13.33 16.66 -14.49
N LYS A 97 14.38 16.72 -13.67
CA LYS A 97 15.71 17.22 -14.03
C LYS A 97 16.46 16.25 -14.95
N GLU A 98 16.41 14.95 -14.66
CA GLU A 98 17.07 13.91 -15.47
C GLU A 98 16.37 13.70 -16.82
N TYR A 99 15.03 13.74 -16.82
CA TYR A 99 14.23 13.48 -18.02
C TYR A 99 13.35 14.68 -18.41
N PRO A 100 13.94 15.83 -18.76
CA PRO A 100 13.16 17.04 -18.99
C PRO A 100 12.29 16.97 -20.25
N ASN A 101 12.69 16.17 -21.24
CA ASN A 101 12.03 16.12 -22.55
C ASN A 101 11.13 14.89 -22.71
N SER A 102 11.34 13.82 -21.94
CA SER A 102 10.56 12.58 -22.07
C SER A 102 9.43 12.49 -21.05
N ALA A 103 8.21 12.87 -21.45
CA ALA A 103 7.03 12.70 -20.61
C ALA A 103 6.73 11.23 -20.35
N LYS A 104 6.98 10.34 -21.32
CA LYS A 104 6.85 8.89 -21.13
C LYS A 104 7.76 8.36 -20.02
N THR A 105 9.04 8.72 -20.05
CA THR A 105 9.98 8.27 -19.03
C THR A 105 9.59 8.80 -17.66
N ARG A 106 9.20 10.08 -17.56
CA ARG A 106 8.70 10.62 -16.29
C ARG A 106 7.48 9.87 -15.78
N ALA A 107 6.49 9.58 -16.62
CA ALA A 107 5.29 8.86 -16.20
C ALA A 107 5.62 7.50 -15.55
N VAL A 108 6.49 6.71 -16.17
CA VAL A 108 6.83 5.38 -15.63
C VAL A 108 7.66 5.47 -14.36
N LEU A 109 8.58 6.44 -14.27
CA LEU A 109 9.44 6.62 -13.10
C LEU A 109 8.68 7.22 -11.92
N LEU A 110 7.79 8.17 -12.14
CA LEU A 110 6.93 8.76 -11.10
C LEU A 110 5.96 7.72 -10.54
N GLN A 111 5.36 6.88 -11.39
CA GLN A 111 4.54 5.76 -10.91
C GLN A 111 5.34 4.79 -10.05
N TYR A 112 6.60 4.51 -10.42
CA TYR A 112 7.47 3.66 -9.60
C TYR A 112 7.89 4.33 -8.28
N ALA A 113 8.16 5.64 -8.30
CA ALA A 113 8.47 6.43 -7.11
C ALA A 113 7.30 6.42 -6.12
N LEU A 114 6.07 6.64 -6.63
CA LEU A 114 4.83 6.64 -5.85
C LEU A 114 4.68 5.33 -5.05
N VAL A 115 4.77 4.18 -5.71
CA VAL A 115 4.59 2.89 -5.04
C VAL A 115 5.74 2.51 -4.11
N LEU A 116 6.97 2.98 -4.36
CA LEU A 116 8.07 2.82 -3.40
C LEU A 116 7.87 3.70 -2.17
N GLN A 117 7.35 4.92 -2.35
CA GLN A 117 7.02 5.83 -1.26
C GLN A 117 5.87 5.29 -0.40
N MET A 118 4.86 4.67 -1.01
CA MET A 118 3.76 3.99 -0.30
C MET A 118 4.27 2.91 0.67
N GLN A 119 5.35 2.18 0.33
CA GLN A 119 5.94 1.15 1.21
C GLN A 119 6.55 1.74 2.50
N MET A 120 6.78 3.05 2.57
CA MET A 120 7.37 3.72 3.72
C MET A 120 6.37 4.64 4.45
N THR A 121 5.27 5.01 3.81
CA THR A 121 4.31 6.00 4.32
C THR A 121 2.96 5.39 4.72
N LEU A 122 2.56 4.27 4.12
CA LEU A 122 1.31 3.64 4.47
C LEU A 122 1.45 2.80 5.76
N PRO A 123 0.46 2.84 6.65
CA PRO A 123 0.49 2.05 7.88
C PRO A 123 0.40 0.56 7.55
N VAL A 124 1.31 -0.25 8.10
CA VAL A 124 1.21 -1.72 8.00
C VAL A 124 0.10 -2.18 8.94
N VAL A 125 -1.09 -2.48 8.40
CA VAL A 125 -2.23 -2.98 9.20
C VAL A 125 -2.20 -4.49 9.34
N ASN A 126 -1.87 -5.18 8.25
CA ASN A 126 -1.74 -6.62 8.16
C ASN A 126 -1.03 -7.02 6.84
N LYS A 127 -0.91 -8.32 6.61
CA LYS A 127 -0.24 -8.86 5.42
C LYS A 127 -0.96 -8.46 4.13
N GLU A 128 -2.28 -8.35 4.15
CA GLU A 128 -3.12 -8.01 3.00
C GLU A 128 -2.80 -6.61 2.47
N THR A 129 -2.64 -5.61 3.36
CA THR A 129 -2.26 -4.24 2.96
C THR A 129 -0.85 -4.16 2.35
N VAL A 130 0.08 -4.96 2.87
CA VAL A 130 1.46 -5.06 2.37
C VAL A 130 1.48 -5.75 1.00
N THR A 131 0.73 -6.84 0.87
CA THR A 131 0.54 -7.57 -0.38
C THR A 131 -0.04 -6.66 -1.48
N ALA A 132 -1.11 -5.90 -1.19
CA ALA A 132 -1.71 -4.99 -2.16
C ALA A 132 -0.71 -3.92 -2.66
N THR A 133 0.10 -3.38 -1.75
CA THR A 133 1.15 -2.41 -2.12
C THR A 133 2.26 -3.07 -2.96
N ALA A 134 2.60 -4.33 -2.67
CA ALA A 134 3.57 -5.10 -3.45
C ALA A 134 3.06 -5.44 -4.86
N GLU A 135 1.75 -5.72 -5.01
CA GLU A 135 1.10 -5.90 -6.31
C GLU A 135 1.19 -4.63 -7.17
N ASP A 136 0.91 -3.46 -6.58
CA ASP A 136 1.03 -2.17 -7.27
C ASP A 136 2.49 -1.86 -7.61
N ARG A 137 3.46 -2.28 -6.78
CA ARG A 137 4.88 -2.23 -7.12
C ARG A 137 5.21 -3.07 -8.36
N SER A 138 4.74 -4.32 -8.43
CA SER A 138 4.93 -5.16 -9.62
C SER A 138 4.34 -4.53 -10.87
N LYS A 139 3.16 -3.91 -10.75
CA LYS A 139 2.53 -3.16 -11.83
C LYS A 139 3.40 -1.98 -12.29
N ALA A 140 3.93 -1.18 -11.37
CA ALA A 140 4.80 -0.06 -11.72
C ALA A 140 6.11 -0.50 -12.38
N LEU A 141 6.72 -1.61 -11.93
CA LEU A 141 7.89 -2.20 -12.60
C LEU A 141 7.57 -2.64 -14.03
N ASN A 142 6.43 -3.31 -14.24
CA ASN A 142 5.98 -3.67 -15.58
C ASN A 142 5.79 -2.43 -16.46
N CYS A 143 5.34 -1.32 -15.89
CA CYS A 143 5.24 -0.04 -16.60
C CYS A 143 6.62 0.51 -16.99
N VAL A 144 7.61 0.49 -16.09
CA VAL A 144 9.01 0.86 -16.40
C VAL A 144 9.57 0.00 -17.53
N TRP A 145 9.26 -1.29 -17.56
CA TRP A 145 9.70 -2.20 -18.61
C TRP A 145 9.02 -1.94 -19.96
N SER A 146 7.87 -1.26 -19.98
CA SER A 146 7.09 -1.05 -21.21
C SER A 146 7.69 0.00 -22.15
N ILE A 147 8.55 0.90 -21.65
CA ILE A 147 9.18 1.95 -22.49
C ILE A 147 10.39 1.46 -23.28
N THR A 148 10.81 0.20 -23.10
CA THR A 148 11.97 -0.38 -23.79
C THR A 148 11.59 -1.65 -24.53
N SER A 149 12.00 -1.77 -25.80
CA SER A 149 11.77 -2.97 -26.61
C SER A 149 12.52 -4.18 -26.04
N ARG A 150 11.87 -5.35 -26.08
CA ARG A 150 12.45 -6.65 -25.69
C ARG A 150 13.20 -7.35 -26.83
N GLU A 151 13.28 -6.75 -28.01
CA GLU A 151 13.99 -7.32 -29.16
C GLU A 151 15.50 -7.46 -28.91
N ASN A 152 16.09 -6.47 -28.22
CA ASN A 152 17.46 -6.53 -27.74
C ASN A 152 17.45 -6.67 -26.22
N MET A 153 17.65 -7.90 -25.73
CA MET A 153 17.57 -8.21 -24.31
C MET A 153 18.67 -7.55 -23.48
N GLU A 154 19.88 -7.36 -24.03
CA GLU A 154 20.97 -6.67 -23.32
C GLU A 154 20.61 -5.20 -23.07
N ARG A 155 20.18 -4.50 -24.13
CA ARG A 155 19.71 -3.12 -24.04
C ARG A 155 18.47 -2.98 -23.17
N PHE A 156 17.55 -3.95 -23.23
CA PHE A 156 16.38 -3.98 -22.37
C PHE A 156 16.80 -3.98 -20.90
N LEU A 157 17.65 -4.93 -20.51
CA LEU A 157 18.13 -5.05 -19.13
C LEU A 157 18.86 -3.79 -18.67
N GLU A 158 19.79 -3.27 -19.48
CA GLU A 158 20.55 -2.07 -19.18
C GLU A 158 19.64 -0.86 -18.88
N ILE A 159 18.67 -0.59 -19.76
CA ILE A 159 17.78 0.57 -19.60
C ILE A 159 16.82 0.38 -18.43
N THR A 160 16.25 -0.82 -18.26
CA THR A 160 15.32 -1.08 -17.16
C THR A 160 16.03 -1.02 -15.81
N GLU A 161 17.23 -1.60 -15.69
CA GLU A 161 18.02 -1.57 -14.46
C GLU A 161 18.46 -0.14 -14.13
N LYS A 162 18.94 0.62 -15.13
CA LYS A 162 19.28 2.04 -14.94
C LYS A 162 18.10 2.83 -14.37
N ASN A 163 16.93 2.68 -14.97
CA ASN A 163 15.71 3.42 -14.59
C ASN A 163 15.19 3.01 -13.21
N GLU A 164 15.19 1.72 -12.92
CA GLU A 164 14.79 1.20 -11.62
C GLU A 164 15.74 1.67 -10.51
N ASN A 165 17.05 1.55 -10.74
CA ASN A 165 18.06 1.94 -9.75
C ASN A 165 18.04 3.45 -9.51
N PHE A 166 17.89 4.26 -10.56
CA PHE A 166 17.78 5.72 -10.43
C PHE A 166 16.70 6.12 -9.42
N VAL A 167 15.47 5.61 -9.56
CA VAL A 167 14.39 5.93 -8.61
C VAL A 167 14.61 5.28 -7.26
N LYS A 168 15.05 4.02 -7.22
CA LYS A 168 15.25 3.26 -5.98
C LYS A 168 16.31 3.90 -5.09
N GLU A 169 17.40 4.40 -5.65
CA GLU A 169 18.48 5.06 -4.93
C GLU A 169 18.03 6.42 -4.38
N LEU A 170 17.28 7.19 -5.16
CA LEU A 170 16.64 8.43 -4.70
C LEU A 170 15.66 8.16 -3.54
N GLN A 171 14.81 7.14 -3.69
CA GLN A 171 13.79 6.83 -2.70
C GLN A 171 14.38 6.29 -1.39
N LEU A 172 15.55 5.66 -1.43
CA LEU A 172 16.16 4.94 -0.30
C LEU A 172 17.57 5.45 0.01
N ASN A 173 17.73 6.75 -0.13
CA ASN A 173 18.94 7.51 0.15
C ASN A 173 19.33 7.53 1.64
N THR A 174 18.45 7.13 2.57
CA THR A 174 18.76 7.05 4.02
C THR A 174 18.64 5.63 4.56
N GLU A 175 19.45 5.31 5.58
CA GLU A 175 19.40 4.01 6.27
C GLU A 175 18.05 3.76 6.94
N GLN A 176 17.38 4.81 7.42
CA GLN A 176 16.05 4.69 8.03
C GLN A 176 15.01 4.23 7.00
N ARG A 177 15.05 4.77 5.78
CA ARG A 177 14.15 4.38 4.66
C ARG A 177 14.43 2.94 4.21
N LYS A 178 15.70 2.55 4.12
CA LYS A 178 16.09 1.16 3.83
C LYS A 178 15.53 0.18 4.86
N LYS A 179 15.74 0.46 6.15
CA LYS A 179 15.22 -0.37 7.26
C LYS A 179 13.71 -0.45 7.27
N TYR A 180 13.01 0.67 7.04
CA TYR A 180 11.54 0.68 6.98
C TYR A 180 11.02 -0.26 5.90
N ARG A 181 11.66 -0.23 4.73
CA ARG A 181 11.31 -1.11 3.61
C ARG A 181 11.63 -2.58 3.91
N GLU A 182 12.74 -2.88 4.58
CA GLU A 182 13.04 -4.25 5.01
C GLU A 182 11.95 -4.79 5.95
N THR A 183 11.57 -4.02 6.97
CA THR A 183 10.47 -4.38 7.87
C THR A 183 9.15 -4.50 7.12
N PHE A 184 8.87 -3.65 6.13
CA PHE A 184 7.69 -3.78 5.28
C PHE A 184 7.61 -5.16 4.62
N TYR A 185 8.73 -5.68 4.09
CA TYR A 185 8.76 -6.99 3.43
C TYR A 185 8.63 -8.18 4.39
N GLU A 186 8.88 -8.03 5.70
CA GLU A 186 8.63 -9.09 6.69
C GLU A 186 7.15 -9.47 6.80
N TYR A 187 6.26 -8.52 6.47
CA TYR A 187 4.80 -8.70 6.50
C TYR A 187 4.23 -9.13 5.14
N LEU A 188 5.06 -9.34 4.13
CA LEU A 188 4.59 -9.69 2.80
C LEU A 188 3.94 -11.08 2.78
N GLY A 189 2.71 -11.15 2.28
CA GLY A 189 2.02 -12.41 1.99
C GLY A 189 2.38 -12.98 0.63
N SER A 190 1.86 -14.17 0.31
CA SER A 190 1.91 -14.71 -1.05
C SER A 190 0.99 -13.90 -1.97
N TYR A 191 1.46 -13.55 -3.17
CA TYR A 191 0.68 -12.87 -4.18
C TYR A 191 1.12 -13.25 -5.59
N THR A 192 0.28 -12.97 -6.57
CA THR A 192 0.62 -13.10 -7.99
C THR A 192 0.84 -11.71 -8.55
N ALA A 193 1.99 -11.47 -9.16
CA ALA A 193 2.28 -10.19 -9.79
C ALA A 193 1.22 -9.86 -10.86
N SER A 194 0.54 -8.73 -10.72
CA SER A 194 -0.42 -8.26 -11.72
C SER A 194 0.32 -7.80 -12.98
N HIS A 195 -0.22 -8.18 -14.15
CA HIS A 195 0.32 -7.78 -15.45
C HIS A 195 -0.23 -6.44 -15.97
N LYS A 196 -1.15 -5.78 -15.26
CA LYS A 196 -1.86 -4.60 -15.79
C LYS A 196 -1.26 -3.25 -15.42
N GLY A 197 -0.31 -2.83 -16.27
CA GLY A 197 -0.31 -1.53 -16.94
C GLY A 197 0.16 -0.29 -16.18
N CYS A 198 0.62 0.70 -16.94
CA CYS A 198 0.87 2.06 -16.48
C CYS A 198 -0.42 2.74 -16.03
N ASP A 199 -0.33 3.67 -15.07
CA ASP A 199 -1.47 4.49 -14.65
C ASP A 199 -1.91 5.46 -15.75
N ILE A 200 -0.96 5.95 -16.53
CA ILE A 200 -1.16 6.83 -17.68
C ILE A 200 -0.96 6.04 -18.97
N ASP A 201 -1.80 6.28 -19.97
CA ASP A 201 -1.61 5.74 -21.31
C ASP A 201 -0.39 6.40 -21.98
N LEU A 202 0.71 5.66 -22.04
CA LEU A 202 1.98 6.13 -22.62
C LEU A 202 1.90 6.49 -24.10
N SER A 203 0.88 6.02 -24.84
CA SER A 203 0.69 6.39 -26.24
C SER A 203 0.28 7.84 -26.43
N THR A 204 -0.29 8.45 -25.38
CA THR A 204 -0.75 9.85 -25.38
C THR A 204 0.35 10.86 -25.03
N LEU A 205 1.52 10.38 -24.58
CA LEU A 205 2.61 11.23 -24.09
C LEU A 205 3.70 11.43 -25.14
N SER A 206 4.41 12.56 -25.06
CA SER A 206 5.58 12.85 -25.89
C SER A 206 6.88 12.26 -25.30
N ASN A 207 7.87 12.07 -26.17
CA ASN A 207 9.27 11.75 -25.81
C ASN A 207 10.18 12.96 -25.96
#